data_AF-A0A7K6HLI5-F1
#
_entry.id   AF-A0A7K6HLI5-F1
#
_cell.length_a   1.000
_cell.length_b   1.000
_cell.length_c   1.000
_cell.angle_alpha   90.00
_cell.angle_beta   90.00
_cell.angle_gamma   90.00
#
_symmetry.space_group_name_H-M   'P 1'
#
loop_
_entity.id
_entity.type
_entity.pdbx_description
1 polymer ?
#
loop_
_entity_poly.entity_id
_entity_poly.type
_entity_poly.pdbx_seq_one_letter_code
_entity_poly.pdbx_strand_id
1 'polypeptide(L)' 'MGLRGREHPWVLLLLLLLLLLPSPVRAAAAARPNFVLVLADDLGFGDLGSYGHPSSATPHLDRL' A
#
# COMPACT_ATOMS: atom_id res chain seq x y z
N MET A 1 44.91 -3.42 44.13
CA MET A 1 43.48 -3.43 43.78
C MET A 1 43.34 -2.89 42.37
N GLY A 2 43.40 -3.68 41.29
CA GLY A 2 42.87 -5.02 41.10
C GLY A 2 41.76 -5.08 40.04
N LEU A 3 41.51 -4.01 39.27
CA LEU A 3 40.62 -4.04 38.10
C LEU A 3 41.44 -4.26 36.83
N ARG A 4 42.08 -5.43 36.73
CA ARG A 4 42.52 -5.94 35.42
C ARG A 4 41.25 -6.46 34.72
N GLY A 5 40.44 -5.51 34.27
CA GLY A 5 39.08 -5.72 33.77
C GLY A 5 39.14 -6.42 32.42
N ARG A 6 38.88 -7.72 32.44
CA ARG A 6 38.81 -8.62 31.29
C ARG A 6 38.17 -7.95 30.08
N GLU A 7 38.96 -7.56 29.09
CA GLU A 7 38.45 -7.30 27.74
C GLU A 7 37.73 -8.58 27.27
N HIS A 8 36.40 -8.54 27.22
CA HIS A 8 35.56 -9.66 26.79
C HIS A 8 35.23 -9.45 25.29
N PRO A 9 36.12 -9.80 24.34
CA PRO A 9 35.94 -9.53 22.92
C PRO A 9 34.67 -10.18 22.37
N TRP A 10 34.24 -11.28 22.99
CA TRP A 10 33.00 -11.99 22.69
C TRP A 10 31.76 -11.13 22.89
N VAL A 11 31.75 -10.20 23.85
CA VAL A 11 30.62 -9.30 24.08
C VAL A 11 30.51 -8.30 22.92
N LEU A 12 31.63 -7.75 22.46
CA LEU A 12 31.65 -6.85 21.31
C LEU A 12 31.25 -7.57 20.02
N LEU A 13 31.68 -8.84 19.87
CA LEU A 13 31.27 -9.69 18.76
C LEU A 13 29.77 -9.98 18.79
N LEU A 14 29.20 -10.27 19.96
CA LEU A 14 27.76 -10.49 20.14
C LEU A 14 26.95 -9.23 19.85
N LEU A 15 27.41 -8.06 20.30
CA LEU A 15 26.76 -6.78 20.01
C LEU A 15 26.83 -6.43 18.52
N LEU A 16 27.97 -6.66 17.88
CA LEU A 16 28.12 -6.49 16.43
C LEU A 16 27.20 -7.44 15.66
N LEU A 17 27.13 -8.71 16.09
CA LEU A 17 26.24 -9.71 15.49
C LEU A 17 24.76 -9.33 15.64
N LEU A 18 24.37 -8.78 16.80
CA LEU A 18 23.02 -8.30 17.05
C LEU A 18 22.67 -7.09 16.17
N LEU A 19 23.65 -6.21 15.91
CA LEU A 19 23.48 -5.03 15.04
C LEU A 19 23.35 -5.39 13.56
N LEU A 20 23.90 -6.54 13.16
CA LEU A 20 23.81 -7.08 11.80
C LEU A 20 22.50 -7.84 11.53
N LEU A 21 21.63 -8.02 12.53
CA LEU A 21 20.35 -8.67 12.32
C LEU A 21 19.45 -7.80 11.43
N PRO A 22 18.86 -8.35 10.35
CA PRO A 22 17.94 -7.61 9.51
C PRO A 22 16.67 -7.25 10.30
N SER A 23 16.21 -6.00 10.18
CA SER A 23 14.95 -5.59 10.78
C SER A 23 13.78 -6.30 10.11
N PRO A 24 12.74 -6.73 10.85
CA PRO A 24 11.54 -7.30 10.24
C PRO A 24 10.87 -6.26 9.34
N VAL A 25 10.84 -6.51 8.03
CA VAL A 25 10.01 -5.74 7.10
C VAL A 25 8.55 -6.09 7.40
N ARG A 26 7.78 -5.10 7.87
CA ARG A 26 6.33 -5.24 7.92
C ARG A 26 5.80 -5.18 6.50
N ALA A 27 5.23 -6.28 6.03
CA ALA A 27 4.46 -6.26 4.79
C ALA A 27 3.29 -5.28 4.97
N ALA A 28 3.18 -4.30 4.06
CA ALA A 28 1.98 -3.50 3.97
C ALA A 28 0.82 -4.46 3.63
N ALA A 29 -0.20 -4.51 4.48
CA ALA A 29 -1.40 -5.27 4.15
C ALA A 29 -1.97 -4.66 2.86
N ALA A 30 -2.16 -5.49 1.83
CA ALA A 30 -2.81 -5.04 0.62
C ALA A 30 -4.20 -4.52 1.00
N ALA A 31 -4.50 -3.29 0.60
CA ALA A 31 -5.83 -2.73 0.80
C ALA A 31 -6.85 -3.65 0.11
N ARG A 32 -7.90 -4.03 0.83
CA ARG A 32 -8.99 -4.81 0.22
C ARG A 32 -9.80 -3.85 -0.67
N PRO A 33 -9.95 -4.12 -1.97
CA PRO A 33 -10.76 -3.28 -2.83
C PRO A 33 -12.24 -3.38 -2.40
N ASN A 34 -12.94 -2.25 -2.47
CA ASN A 34 -14.40 -2.23 -2.36
C ASN A 34 -14.98 -2.31 -3.77
N PHE A 35 -16.06 -3.07 -3.94
CA PHE A 35 -16.77 -3.17 -5.21
C PHE A 35 -18.09 -2.42 -5.13
N VAL A 36 -18.34 -1.57 -6.13
CA VAL A 36 -19.61 -0.87 -6.32
C VAL A 36 -20.13 -1.22 -7.70
N LEU A 37 -21.30 -1.87 -7.77
CA LEU A 37 -21.98 -2.18 -9.01
C LEU A 37 -23.09 -1.17 -9.24
N VAL A 38 -22.99 -0.40 -10.31
CA VAL A 38 -24.05 0.51 -10.76
C VAL A 38 -24.78 -0.17 -11.92
N LEU A 39 -26.04 -0.52 -11.70
CA LEU A 39 -26.92 -1.07 -12.74
C LEU A 39 -27.86 0.03 -13.22
N ALA A 40 -27.92 0.23 -14.52
CA ALA A 40 -28.87 1.10 -15.17
C ALA A 40 -29.76 0.26 -16.10
N ASP A 41 -31.05 0.50 -16.04
CA ASP A 41 -32.02 -0.09 -16.96
C ASP A 41 -32.04 0.70 -18.27
N ASP A 42 -32.20 0.00 -19.40
CA ASP A 42 -32.31 0.58 -20.74
C ASP A 42 -31.23 1.61 -21.15
N LEU A 43 -30.03 1.56 -20.55
CA LEU A 43 -28.92 2.44 -20.95
C LEU A 43 -28.32 1.99 -22.29
N GLY A 44 -28.58 2.76 -23.35
CA GLY A 44 -28.07 2.55 -24.69
C GLY A 44 -26.60 2.96 -24.86
N PHE A 45 -25.96 2.41 -25.89
CA PHE A 45 -24.55 2.69 -26.21
C PHE A 45 -24.28 4.17 -26.49
N GLY A 46 -25.26 4.92 -26.97
CA GLY A 46 -25.10 6.32 -27.33
C GLY A 46 -25.45 7.31 -26.21
N ASP A 47 -25.96 6.85 -25.07
CA ASP A 47 -26.70 7.72 -24.13
C ASP A 47 -25.80 8.55 -23.22
N LEU A 48 -24.52 8.18 -23.09
CA LEU A 48 -23.56 8.90 -22.26
C LEU A 48 -22.97 10.11 -23.01
N GLY A 49 -22.79 11.20 -22.26
CA GLY A 49 -22.08 12.39 -22.74
C GLY A 49 -20.65 12.07 -23.18
N SER A 50 -19.95 11.16 -22.49
CA SER A 50 -18.62 10.66 -22.86
C SER A 50 -18.56 9.98 -24.25
N TYR A 51 -19.70 9.53 -24.78
CA TYR A 51 -19.81 8.99 -26.14
C TYR A 51 -20.27 10.02 -27.18
N GLY A 52 -20.36 11.30 -26.80
CA GLY A 52 -20.71 12.39 -27.70
C GLY A 52 -22.22 12.55 -27.91
N HIS A 53 -23.05 12.08 -26.99
CA HIS A 53 -24.49 12.31 -27.05
C HIS A 53 -24.77 13.84 -27.11
N PRO A 54 -25.64 14.33 -28.02
CA PRO A 54 -25.76 15.76 -28.30
C PRO A 54 -26.36 16.60 -27.16
N SER A 55 -27.09 15.97 -26.24
CA SER A 55 -27.84 16.68 -25.17
C SER A 55 -27.77 16.03 -23.78
N SER A 56 -27.75 14.71 -23.66
CA SER A 56 -27.49 14.00 -22.40
C SER A 56 -26.17 14.44 -21.76
N ALA A 57 -26.29 15.13 -20.62
CA ALA A 57 -25.16 15.50 -19.78
C ALA A 57 -25.03 14.47 -18.65
N THR A 58 -23.93 13.72 -18.64
CA THR A 58 -23.64 12.70 -17.62
C THR A 58 -22.39 13.03 -16.79
N PRO A 59 -22.24 14.27 -16.26
CA PRO A 59 -20.98 14.77 -15.71
C PRO A 59 -20.45 13.96 -14.51
N HIS A 60 -21.32 13.22 -13.82
CA HIS A 60 -20.92 12.34 -12.74
C HIS A 60 -20.38 11.00 -13.22
N LEU A 61 -20.86 10.48 -14.36
CA LEU A 61 -20.35 9.25 -14.99
C LEU A 61 -19.14 9.56 -15.88
N ASP A 62 -19.14 10.71 -16.56
CA ASP A 62 -18.05 11.14 -17.46
C ASP A 62 -16.71 11.37 -16.73
N ARG A 63 -16.77 11.58 -15.41
CA ARG A 63 -15.60 11.79 -14.54
C ARG A 63 -15.12 10.53 -13.80
N LEU A 64 -15.87 9.42 -13.89
CA LEU A 64 -15.48 8.14 -13.27
C LEU A 64 -14.35 7.50 -14.07
#